data_AF-A0A432VKZ5-F1
#
_entry.id   AF-A0A432VKZ5-F1
#
_cell.length_a   1.000
_cell.length_b   1.000
_cell.length_c   1.000
_cell.angle_alpha   90.00
_cell.angle_beta   90.00
_cell.angle_gamma   90.00
#
_symmetry.space_group_name_H-M   'P 1'
#
loop_
_entity.id
_entity.type
_entity.pdbx_description
1 polymer ?
#
loop_
_entity_poly.entity_id
_entity_poly.type
_entity_poly.pdbx_seq_one_letter_code
_entity_poly.pdbx_strand_id
1 'polypeptide(L)'
;MTNAKQASSHTSSPAQRKPKPTSHRSSDFMKELCPGTPPIGCRGRSASSEARGGISACYGCDTMTIGMHAAQSWMRGAQERTIWSRHGMATATTIRHIAIMAQNHHYLPQSYQRGWADSNGHVYVYEWRHNKLVCTPKSPKSTAAEPDLYAIPMAPPEVRNIMEDKFWRQIDQWGADGLALLRNPESVAATKLDKGRLATFIMSLLWRNPRDLARIEADAKAHITGGVLARDYAGSRSSHEPDTFDEFKALLDQPGLTEFGAQILRSYVQNAPIREKLISMTWEVVTVANAEPILTSDVPIIRYSGLKNPDGLLMLPLSPTEFFVAYNNNGFGEIDMRLSIDRNIRDGVFIEAMNRYTIQNRHKYVYGNDVSQFNYVARHWVVSEA
;
A
#
# COMPACT_ATOMS: atom_id res chain seq x y z
N MET A 1 24.68 -17.73 80.64
CA MET A 1 23.52 -18.65 80.59
C MET A 1 22.40 -17.97 79.82
N THR A 2 21.62 -18.75 79.06
CA THR A 2 20.49 -18.39 78.15
C THR A 2 20.87 -17.61 76.87
N ASN A 3 20.99 -18.21 75.69
CA ASN A 3 20.04 -18.83 74.73
C ASN A 3 19.29 -17.82 73.83
N ALA A 4 19.61 -17.81 72.54
CA ALA A 4 18.64 -17.74 71.43
C ALA A 4 19.32 -18.19 70.12
N LYS A 5 18.89 -19.35 69.59
CA LYS A 5 19.29 -19.94 68.31
C LYS A 5 18.52 -19.25 67.17
N GLN A 6 19.23 -18.81 66.13
CA GLN A 6 18.65 -18.45 64.83
C GLN A 6 18.37 -19.71 64.00
N ALA A 7 17.15 -19.81 63.49
CA ALA A 7 16.72 -20.83 62.54
C ALA A 7 16.82 -20.29 61.11
N SER A 8 17.46 -21.07 60.24
CA SER A 8 17.57 -20.87 58.80
C SER A 8 16.33 -21.42 58.09
N SER A 9 15.72 -20.62 57.20
CA SER A 9 14.70 -21.08 56.26
C SER A 9 15.22 -20.99 54.83
N HIS A 10 15.46 -22.16 54.25
CA HIS A 10 15.65 -22.36 52.82
C HIS A 10 14.31 -22.15 52.09
N THR A 11 14.30 -21.31 51.06
CA THR A 11 13.28 -21.35 50.00
C THR A 11 13.99 -21.39 48.66
N SER A 12 13.76 -22.48 47.94
CA SER A 12 14.27 -22.82 46.63
C SER A 12 13.56 -22.03 45.53
N SER A 13 14.33 -21.33 44.70
CA SER A 13 13.83 -20.62 43.51
C SER A 13 13.72 -21.58 42.31
N PRO A 14 12.63 -21.55 41.51
CA PRO A 14 12.50 -22.41 40.34
C PRO A 14 13.29 -21.85 39.16
N ALA A 15 14.18 -22.66 38.61
CA ALA A 15 14.98 -22.34 37.44
C ALA A 15 14.09 -22.11 36.20
N GLN A 16 14.08 -20.87 35.69
CA GLN A 16 13.55 -20.55 34.37
C GLN A 16 14.43 -21.22 33.30
N ARG A 17 13.86 -22.17 32.56
CA ARG A 17 14.47 -22.70 31.33
C ARG A 17 14.50 -21.58 30.29
N LYS A 18 15.70 -21.13 29.92
CA LYS A 18 15.91 -20.30 28.72
C LYS A 18 15.50 -21.09 27.47
N PRO A 19 14.72 -20.51 26.54
CA PRO A 19 14.46 -21.16 25.26
C PRO A 19 15.77 -21.27 24.46
N LYS A 20 16.01 -22.44 23.86
CA LYS A 20 17.12 -22.66 22.91
C LYS A 20 16.85 -21.84 21.65
N PRO A 21 17.84 -21.10 21.11
CA PRO A 21 17.68 -20.41 19.85
C PRO A 21 17.65 -21.43 18.70
N THR A 22 16.56 -21.47 17.93
CA THR A 22 16.44 -22.21 16.68
C THR A 22 17.16 -21.44 15.57
N SER A 23 18.37 -21.85 15.22
CA SER A 23 19.29 -21.09 14.35
C SER A 23 19.21 -21.43 12.85
N HIS A 24 18.14 -22.06 12.36
CA HIS A 24 18.12 -22.60 10.97
C HIS A 24 17.08 -22.00 10.01
N ARG A 25 16.22 -21.06 10.43
CA ARG A 25 15.14 -20.55 9.56
C ARG A 25 15.39 -19.19 8.87
N SER A 26 16.43 -18.44 9.22
CA SER A 26 16.64 -17.08 8.69
C SER A 26 16.94 -17.02 7.19
N SER A 27 17.48 -18.10 6.59
CA SER A 27 17.81 -18.14 5.16
C SER A 27 16.61 -18.52 4.27
N ASP A 28 15.59 -19.18 4.81
CA ASP A 28 14.45 -19.67 4.01
C ASP A 28 13.36 -18.61 3.82
N PHE A 29 13.22 -17.67 4.75
CA PHE A 29 12.33 -16.51 4.63
C PHE A 29 12.50 -15.71 3.32
N MET A 30 13.75 -15.49 2.87
CA MET A 30 13.99 -14.71 1.63
C MET A 30 13.52 -15.45 0.37
N LYS A 31 13.48 -16.79 0.40
CA LYS A 31 12.91 -17.61 -0.67
C LYS A 31 11.38 -17.57 -0.66
N GLU A 32 10.77 -17.43 0.51
CA GLU A 32 9.31 -17.30 0.65
C GLU A 32 8.78 -15.94 0.20
N LEU A 33 9.58 -14.88 0.33
CA LEU A 33 9.28 -13.55 -0.21
C LEU A 33 9.14 -13.53 -1.74
N CYS A 34 9.84 -14.42 -2.44
CA CYS A 34 9.83 -14.57 -3.89
C CYS A 34 9.98 -16.05 -4.25
N PRO A 35 8.91 -16.87 -4.16
CA PRO A 35 8.99 -18.27 -4.54
C PRO A 35 9.37 -18.33 -6.03
N GLY A 36 10.56 -18.88 -6.32
CA GLY A 36 11.05 -19.00 -7.68
C GLY A 36 10.05 -19.76 -8.56
N THR A 37 9.88 -19.31 -9.80
CA THR A 37 9.19 -20.07 -10.85
C THR A 37 9.76 -21.50 -10.88
N PRO A 38 8.93 -22.56 -10.85
CA PRO A 38 9.47 -23.91 -10.98
C PRO A 38 10.15 -24.06 -12.34
N PRO A 39 11.22 -24.86 -12.46
CA PRO A 39 11.87 -25.10 -13.73
C PRO A 39 10.89 -25.75 -14.70
N ILE A 40 10.82 -25.18 -15.91
CA ILE A 40 10.04 -25.72 -17.02
C ILE A 40 10.63 -27.09 -17.39
N GLY A 41 9.90 -28.17 -17.10
CA GLY A 41 10.14 -29.47 -17.70
C GLY A 41 9.78 -30.66 -16.81
N CYS A 42 8.55 -31.18 -16.97
CA CYS A 42 8.31 -32.63 -17.06
C CYS A 42 6.88 -32.91 -17.54
N ARG A 43 6.75 -33.66 -18.64
CA ARG A 43 5.49 -34.20 -19.15
C ARG A 43 5.07 -35.42 -18.31
N GLY A 44 3.80 -35.44 -17.91
CA GLY A 44 2.91 -36.60 -17.87
C GLY A 44 3.19 -37.71 -16.85
N ARG A 45 2.32 -37.82 -15.82
CA ARG A 45 1.40 -38.96 -15.61
C ARG A 45 0.48 -38.71 -14.40
N SER A 46 -0.61 -39.45 -14.44
CA SER A 46 -1.87 -39.38 -13.69
C SER A 46 -1.81 -39.67 -12.19
N ALA A 47 -2.70 -38.97 -11.47
CA ALA A 47 -3.52 -39.37 -10.30
C ALA A 47 -2.85 -40.08 -9.11
N SER A 48 -2.86 -39.42 -7.94
CA SER A 48 -3.70 -39.81 -6.78
C SER A 48 -3.49 -38.85 -5.59
N SER A 49 -4.61 -38.57 -4.91
CA SER A 49 -4.82 -37.96 -3.60
C SER A 49 -3.63 -37.82 -2.64
N GLU A 50 -3.36 -36.59 -2.20
CA GLU A 50 -3.15 -36.23 -0.78
C GLU A 50 -3.17 -34.70 -0.65
N ALA A 51 -4.26 -34.17 -0.09
CA ALA A 51 -4.43 -32.75 0.17
C ALA A 51 -3.60 -32.35 1.41
N ARG A 52 -2.45 -31.74 1.19
CA ARG A 52 -1.79 -30.88 2.19
C ARG A 52 -2.11 -29.43 1.85
N GLY A 53 -2.90 -28.80 2.73
CA GLY A 53 -3.23 -27.39 2.66
C GLY A 53 -1.96 -26.53 2.76
N GLY A 54 -1.70 -25.77 1.69
CA GLY A 54 -0.60 -24.82 1.60
C GLY A 54 -1.11 -23.51 0.99
N ILE A 55 -1.29 -22.51 1.86
CA ILE A 55 -1.01 -21.09 1.66
C ILE A 55 -1.37 -20.52 0.27
N SER A 56 -2.64 -20.14 0.12
CA SER A 56 -3.05 -19.03 -0.76
C SER A 56 -4.40 -18.48 -0.27
N ALA A 57 -4.45 -18.03 0.99
CA ALA A 57 -5.53 -17.15 1.43
C ALA A 57 -5.13 -15.71 1.05
N CYS A 58 -5.48 -15.32 -0.17
CA CYS A 58 -5.44 -13.94 -0.61
C CYS A 58 -6.31 -13.11 0.34
N TYR A 59 -5.69 -12.20 1.10
CA TYR A 59 -6.36 -11.26 2.01
C TYR A 59 -7.34 -10.28 1.32
N GLY A 60 -7.64 -10.45 0.03
CA GLY A 60 -8.59 -9.60 -0.68
C GLY A 60 -10.03 -9.73 -0.15
N CYS A 61 -10.45 -10.93 0.27
CA CYS A 61 -11.86 -11.17 0.61
C CYS A 61 -12.30 -10.53 1.95
N ASP A 62 -11.44 -10.60 2.98
CA ASP A 62 -11.78 -10.09 4.31
C ASP A 62 -11.61 -8.57 4.41
N THR A 63 -10.62 -7.98 3.73
CA THR A 63 -10.47 -6.51 3.71
C THR A 63 -11.57 -5.84 2.90
N MET A 64 -12.02 -6.46 1.80
CA MET A 64 -13.15 -5.94 1.02
C MET A 64 -14.44 -5.88 1.84
N THR A 65 -14.73 -6.96 2.57
CA THR A 65 -15.91 -7.05 3.43
C THR A 65 -15.89 -5.99 4.54
N ILE A 66 -14.72 -5.72 5.14
CA ILE A 66 -14.56 -4.68 6.17
C ILE A 66 -14.74 -3.27 5.60
N GLY A 67 -14.20 -2.97 4.41
CA GLY A 67 -14.39 -1.67 3.74
C GLY A 67 -15.85 -1.42 3.37
N MET A 68 -16.49 -2.43 2.77
CA MET A 68 -17.92 -2.37 2.45
C MET A 68 -18.77 -2.22 3.71
N HIS A 69 -18.50 -2.95 4.79
CA HIS A 69 -19.25 -2.81 6.04
C HIS A 69 -19.00 -1.48 6.75
N ALA A 70 -17.78 -0.93 6.72
CA ALA A 70 -17.49 0.39 7.28
C ALA A 70 -18.23 1.49 6.50
N ALA A 71 -18.21 1.42 5.16
CA ALA A 71 -18.98 2.32 4.29
C ALA A 71 -20.50 2.17 4.53
N GLN A 72 -21.01 0.94 4.63
CA GLN A 72 -22.43 0.67 4.91
C GLN A 72 -22.88 1.06 6.33
N SER A 73 -22.04 0.86 7.35
CA SER A 73 -22.32 1.27 8.74
C SER A 73 -22.37 2.78 8.86
N TRP A 74 -21.51 3.48 8.11
CA TRP A 74 -21.56 4.92 7.99
C TRP A 74 -22.83 5.38 7.24
N MET A 75 -23.21 4.72 6.14
CA MET A 75 -24.48 5.00 5.44
C MET A 75 -25.73 4.74 6.29
N ARG A 76 -25.74 3.71 7.15
CA ARG A 76 -26.86 3.43 8.06
C ARG A 76 -26.99 4.45 9.19
N GLY A 77 -25.91 5.14 9.55
CA GLY A 77 -25.93 6.28 10.48
C GLY A 77 -26.19 7.62 9.80
N ALA A 78 -26.08 7.70 8.47
CA ALA A 78 -26.21 8.93 7.69
C ALA A 78 -27.61 9.03 7.04
N GLN A 79 -28.61 9.37 7.86
CA GLN A 79 -29.74 10.19 7.38
C GLN A 79 -29.30 11.61 6.99
N GLU A 80 -28.01 11.93 7.18
CA GLU A 80 -27.35 13.17 6.79
C GLU A 80 -26.33 12.91 5.67
N ARG A 81 -26.80 12.90 4.42
CA ARG A 81 -25.93 13.11 3.24
C ARG A 81 -25.52 14.57 3.18
N THR A 82 -24.53 14.93 4.01
CA THR A 82 -24.01 16.29 4.15
C THR A 82 -22.50 16.29 4.32
N ILE A 83 -21.76 15.49 3.55
CA ILE A 83 -20.32 15.76 3.36
C ILE A 83 -20.15 17.05 2.52
N TRP A 84 -21.12 17.38 1.66
CA TRP A 84 -21.01 18.45 0.67
C TRP A 84 -21.82 19.72 0.98
N SER A 85 -22.69 19.71 2.01
CA SER A 85 -23.63 20.82 2.25
C SER A 85 -23.05 22.05 2.97
N ARG A 86 -21.74 22.06 3.28
CA ARG A 86 -21.09 23.20 3.97
C ARG A 86 -20.39 24.21 3.06
N HIS A 87 -20.44 24.04 1.74
CA HIS A 87 -19.99 25.05 0.79
C HIS A 87 -21.21 25.57 0.03
N GLY A 88 -21.40 26.89 0.02
CA GLY A 88 -22.65 27.56 -0.32
C GLY A 88 -23.29 27.09 -1.62
N MET A 89 -24.58 26.75 -1.54
CA MET A 89 -25.44 26.45 -2.67
C MET A 89 -25.54 27.67 -3.60
N ALA A 90 -24.87 27.62 -4.75
CA ALA A 90 -25.28 28.38 -5.91
C ALA A 90 -26.33 27.55 -6.67
N THR A 91 -27.42 28.20 -7.08
CA THR A 91 -28.59 27.57 -7.68
C THR A 91 -28.26 26.83 -8.96
N ALA A 92 -28.79 25.61 -9.09
CA ALA A 92 -28.70 24.77 -10.27
C ALA A 92 -29.32 25.49 -11.48
N THR A 93 -28.50 25.91 -12.43
CA THR A 93 -28.95 26.35 -13.75
C THR A 93 -27.93 25.89 -14.79
N THR A 94 -28.35 24.89 -15.56
CA THR A 94 -27.78 24.48 -16.85
C THR A 94 -26.32 24.00 -16.82
N ILE A 95 -26.10 22.71 -16.59
CA ILE A 95 -24.85 22.02 -16.96
C ILE A 95 -24.82 21.90 -18.49
N ARG A 96 -24.43 22.99 -19.17
CA ARG A 96 -23.94 22.95 -20.54
C ARG A 96 -22.46 22.62 -20.50
N HIS A 97 -22.04 21.64 -21.29
CA HIS A 97 -20.68 21.22 -21.62
C HIS A 97 -19.60 22.31 -21.47
N ILE A 98 -19.14 22.56 -20.24
CA ILE A 98 -17.76 22.99 -20.04
C ILE A 98 -16.97 21.72 -20.22
N ALA A 99 -16.16 21.65 -21.27
CA ALA A 99 -15.12 20.64 -21.37
C ALA A 99 -14.15 20.90 -20.20
N ILE A 100 -14.43 20.31 -19.04
CA ILE A 100 -13.52 20.29 -17.91
C ILE A 100 -12.32 19.50 -18.41
N MET A 101 -11.20 20.19 -18.64
CA MET A 101 -9.97 19.54 -19.08
C MET A 101 -9.55 18.54 -18.01
N ALA A 102 -9.26 17.31 -18.44
CA ALA A 102 -8.84 16.26 -17.52
C ALA A 102 -7.58 16.68 -16.76
N GLN A 103 -7.57 16.49 -15.45
CA GLN A 103 -6.46 16.80 -14.58
C GLN A 103 -5.64 15.54 -14.33
N ASN A 104 -4.32 15.61 -14.48
CA ASN A 104 -3.46 14.49 -14.12
C ASN A 104 -3.43 14.34 -12.60
N HIS A 105 -3.83 13.17 -12.12
CA HIS A 105 -3.80 12.81 -10.72
C HIS A 105 -2.69 11.79 -10.47
N HIS A 106 -1.74 12.12 -9.59
CA HIS A 106 -0.60 11.26 -9.29
C HIS A 106 -1.00 10.13 -8.36
N TYR A 107 -0.77 8.89 -8.76
CA TYR A 107 -0.95 7.72 -7.91
C TYR A 107 0.33 7.27 -7.20
N LEU A 108 1.50 7.76 -7.63
CA LEU A 108 2.72 7.64 -6.84
C LEU A 108 3.21 9.06 -6.49
N PRO A 109 3.29 9.44 -5.20
CA PRO A 109 3.67 10.78 -4.79
C PRO A 109 5.00 11.23 -5.40
N GLN A 110 5.04 12.45 -5.92
CA GLN A 110 6.28 13.01 -6.48
C GLN A 110 7.37 13.14 -5.40
N SER A 111 7.00 13.47 -4.16
CA SER A 111 7.90 13.55 -3.01
C SER A 111 8.60 12.22 -2.72
N TYR A 112 7.87 11.11 -2.85
CA TYR A 112 8.41 9.76 -2.69
C TYR A 112 9.38 9.41 -3.83
N GLN A 113 8.97 9.65 -5.08
CA GLN A 113 9.79 9.34 -6.27
C GLN A 113 11.14 10.06 -6.27
N ARG A 114 11.23 11.25 -5.67
CA ARG A 114 12.50 12.00 -5.54
C ARG A 114 13.59 11.25 -4.79
N GLY A 115 13.25 10.19 -4.04
CA GLY A 115 14.22 9.27 -3.47
C GLY A 115 15.14 8.60 -4.50
N TRP A 116 14.73 8.52 -5.77
CA TRP A 116 15.50 7.96 -6.89
C TRP A 116 15.93 9.02 -7.91
N ALA A 117 15.71 10.30 -7.64
CA ALA A 117 16.07 11.32 -8.61
C ALA A 117 17.60 11.45 -8.71
N ASP A 118 18.11 11.52 -9.93
CA ASP A 118 19.51 11.85 -10.21
C ASP A 118 19.82 13.32 -9.90
N SER A 119 21.06 13.75 -10.14
CA SER A 119 21.49 15.13 -9.94
C SER A 119 20.73 16.15 -10.79
N ASN A 120 20.07 15.71 -11.86
CA ASN A 120 19.26 16.54 -12.76
C ASN A 120 17.77 16.50 -12.37
N GLY A 121 17.39 15.77 -11.32
CA GLY A 121 16.02 15.63 -10.87
C GLY A 121 15.21 14.58 -11.64
N HIS A 122 15.85 13.70 -12.42
CA HIS A 122 15.19 12.65 -13.18
C HIS A 122 15.17 11.31 -12.44
N VAL A 123 14.06 10.58 -12.57
CA VAL A 123 13.97 9.17 -12.21
C VAL A 123 14.05 8.32 -13.49
N TYR A 124 14.70 7.16 -13.41
CA TYR A 124 14.81 6.26 -14.55
C TYR A 124 13.64 5.28 -14.54
N VAL A 125 12.72 5.46 -15.49
CA VAL A 125 11.46 4.72 -15.56
C VAL A 125 11.60 3.57 -16.54
N TYR A 126 11.49 2.36 -16.01
CA TYR A 126 11.40 1.12 -16.76
C TYR A 126 9.93 0.84 -17.09
N GLU A 127 9.60 0.69 -18.37
CA GLU A 127 8.23 0.41 -18.84
C GLU A 127 8.24 -0.52 -20.06
N TRP A 128 7.22 -1.37 -20.18
CA TRP A 128 7.00 -2.14 -21.39
C TRP A 128 6.23 -1.30 -22.41
N ARG A 129 6.84 -1.01 -23.55
CA ARG A 129 6.26 -0.15 -24.57
C ARG A 129 6.63 -0.64 -25.96
N HIS A 130 5.65 -0.76 -26.85
CA HIS A 130 5.83 -1.24 -28.23
C HIS A 130 6.62 -2.56 -28.29
N ASN A 131 6.18 -3.57 -27.52
CA ASN A 131 6.76 -4.91 -27.46
C ASN A 131 8.24 -4.99 -27.02
N LYS A 132 8.72 -4.00 -26.26
CA LYS A 132 10.03 -4.05 -25.65
C LYS A 132 10.05 -3.33 -24.31
N LEU A 133 10.98 -3.75 -23.45
CA LEU A 133 11.34 -2.97 -22.28
C LEU A 133 12.13 -1.73 -22.72
N VAL A 134 11.76 -0.57 -22.20
CA VAL A 134 12.54 0.67 -22.33
C VAL A 134 12.84 1.22 -20.94
N CYS A 135 13.95 1.96 -20.83
CA CYS A 135 14.30 2.75 -19.66
C CYS A 135 14.55 4.17 -20.10
N THR A 136 13.80 5.12 -19.54
CA THR A 136 13.87 6.53 -19.94
C THR A 136 13.94 7.43 -18.71
N PRO A 137 14.83 8.43 -18.68
CA PRO A 137 14.80 9.45 -17.64
C PRO A 137 13.52 10.28 -17.77
N LYS A 138 12.75 10.40 -16.69
CA LYS A 138 11.53 11.20 -16.62
C LYS A 138 11.57 12.07 -15.37
N SER A 139 10.93 13.24 -15.40
CA SER A 139 10.68 13.98 -14.16
C SER A 139 9.63 13.23 -13.32
N PRO A 140 9.69 13.28 -11.97
CA PRO A 140 8.63 12.70 -11.13
C PRO A 140 7.21 13.19 -11.48
N LYS A 141 7.09 14.43 -11.98
CA LYS A 141 5.82 15.01 -12.42
C LYS A 141 5.25 14.33 -13.67
N SER A 142 6.10 13.74 -14.52
CA SER A 142 5.73 13.17 -15.83
C SER A 142 5.47 11.65 -15.82
N THR A 143 5.40 11.03 -14.65
CA THR A 143 5.15 9.60 -14.49
C THR A 143 4.18 9.35 -13.34
N ALA A 144 3.68 8.11 -13.23
CA ALA A 144 2.74 7.66 -12.21
C ALA A 144 1.53 8.59 -12.00
N ALA A 145 0.95 9.06 -13.10
CA ALA A 145 -0.27 9.84 -13.10
C ALA A 145 -1.19 9.36 -14.20
N GLU A 146 -2.50 9.46 -13.95
CA GLU A 146 -3.55 9.24 -14.95
C GLU A 146 -4.51 10.42 -14.96
N PRO A 147 -5.07 10.77 -16.13
CA PRO A 147 -6.09 11.80 -16.22
C PRO A 147 -7.33 11.40 -15.41
N ASP A 148 -7.80 12.31 -14.56
CA ASP A 148 -9.05 12.19 -13.79
C ASP A 148 -9.16 10.94 -12.90
N LEU A 149 -8.04 10.31 -12.52
CA LEU A 149 -8.01 9.04 -11.76
C LEU A 149 -8.84 9.05 -10.47
N TYR A 150 -8.95 10.22 -9.84
CA TYR A 150 -9.68 10.44 -8.59
C TYR A 150 -10.81 11.46 -8.74
N ALA A 151 -11.12 11.87 -9.98
CA ALA A 151 -12.23 12.77 -10.22
C ALA A 151 -13.53 12.06 -9.85
N ILE A 152 -14.51 12.81 -9.34
CA ILE A 152 -15.87 12.33 -9.10
C ILE A 152 -16.77 12.96 -10.16
N PRO A 153 -17.04 12.27 -11.29
CA PRO A 153 -17.57 12.94 -12.48
C PRO A 153 -18.96 13.55 -12.30
N MET A 154 -19.77 12.95 -11.44
CA MET A 154 -21.14 13.40 -11.13
C MET A 154 -21.21 14.43 -10.00
N ALA A 155 -20.07 14.76 -9.38
CA ALA A 155 -20.03 15.78 -8.34
C ALA A 155 -19.98 17.19 -8.98
N PRO A 156 -20.46 18.23 -8.27
CA PRO A 156 -20.31 19.61 -8.71
C PRO A 156 -18.85 19.98 -9.03
N PRO A 157 -18.59 20.88 -10.00
CA PRO A 157 -17.23 21.20 -10.46
C PRO A 157 -16.24 21.57 -9.34
N GLU A 158 -16.71 22.26 -8.30
CA GLU A 158 -15.95 22.70 -7.14
C GLU A 158 -15.46 21.56 -6.22
N VAL A 159 -16.06 20.38 -6.33
CA VAL A 159 -15.72 19.20 -5.51
C VAL A 159 -15.36 17.98 -6.35
N ARG A 160 -15.45 18.04 -7.68
CA ARG A 160 -15.02 16.99 -8.62
C ARG A 160 -13.64 16.43 -8.27
N ASN A 161 -12.66 17.31 -7.99
CA ASN A 161 -11.28 16.94 -7.73
C ASN A 161 -10.88 17.03 -6.25
N ILE A 162 -11.85 17.02 -5.32
CA ILE A 162 -11.57 17.13 -3.89
C ILE A 162 -10.63 16.03 -3.35
N MET A 163 -10.67 14.84 -3.96
CA MET A 163 -9.75 13.75 -3.62
C MET A 163 -8.30 14.18 -3.85
N GLU A 164 -8.00 14.81 -4.98
CA GLU A 164 -6.66 15.34 -5.27
C GLU A 164 -6.37 16.58 -4.41
N ASP A 165 -7.25 17.58 -4.47
CA ASP A 165 -6.99 18.92 -3.93
C ASP A 165 -6.92 18.99 -2.39
N LYS A 166 -7.66 18.11 -1.71
CA LYS A 166 -7.72 18.09 -0.24
C LYS A 166 -7.15 16.80 0.33
N PHE A 167 -7.64 15.65 -0.09
CA PHE A 167 -7.33 14.37 0.55
C PHE A 167 -5.88 13.94 0.28
N TRP A 168 -5.48 13.80 -0.99
CA TRP A 168 -4.13 13.38 -1.36
C TRP A 168 -3.09 14.44 -1.07
N ARG A 169 -3.37 15.72 -1.36
CA ARG A 169 -2.44 16.82 -1.03
C ARG A 169 -2.02 16.80 0.44
N GLN A 170 -2.97 16.58 1.35
CA GLN A 170 -2.68 16.51 2.78
C GLN A 170 -1.85 15.28 3.15
N ILE A 171 -2.23 14.10 2.65
CA ILE A 171 -1.55 12.83 2.94
C ILE A 171 -0.13 12.82 2.36
N ASP A 172 0.07 13.35 1.16
CA ASP A 172 1.37 13.41 0.49
C ASP A 172 2.32 14.38 1.21
N GLN A 173 1.80 15.47 1.77
CA GLN A 173 2.58 16.35 2.64
C GLN A 173 3.00 15.63 3.93
N TRP A 174 2.08 14.91 4.57
CA TRP A 174 2.40 14.09 5.75
C TRP A 174 3.47 13.03 5.46
N GLY A 175 3.40 12.40 4.29
CA GLY A 175 4.41 11.45 3.84
C GLY A 175 5.78 12.10 3.64
N ALA A 176 5.82 13.24 2.94
CA ALA A 176 7.05 13.98 2.70
C ALA A 176 7.73 14.38 4.02
N ASP A 177 6.97 14.97 4.95
CA ASP A 177 7.46 15.42 6.25
C ASP A 177 7.90 14.22 7.11
N GLY A 178 7.07 13.19 7.19
CA GLY A 178 7.34 12.01 8.02
C GLY A 178 8.55 11.20 7.55
N LEU A 179 8.71 10.99 6.24
CA LEU A 179 9.86 10.29 5.69
C LEU A 179 11.17 11.08 5.88
N ALA A 180 11.12 12.41 5.76
CA ALA A 180 12.29 13.25 6.02
C ALA A 180 12.76 13.14 7.49
N LEU A 181 11.82 13.11 8.43
CA LEU A 181 12.13 12.93 9.86
C LEU A 181 12.66 11.53 10.17
N LEU A 182 12.08 10.48 9.57
CA LEU A 182 12.52 9.10 9.77
C LEU A 182 13.96 8.84 9.31
N ARG A 183 14.38 9.48 8.21
CA ARG A 183 15.74 9.34 7.68
C ARG A 183 16.81 9.98 8.54
N ASN A 184 16.43 10.85 9.48
CA ASN A 184 17.37 11.54 10.37
C ASN A 184 16.96 11.36 11.83
N PRO A 185 17.01 10.11 12.35
CA PRO A 185 16.49 9.77 13.67
C PRO A 185 17.27 10.41 14.82
N GLU A 186 18.53 10.79 14.60
CA GLU A 186 19.38 11.46 15.60
C GLU A 186 19.08 12.97 15.70
N SER A 187 18.37 13.55 14.73
CA SER A 187 18.01 14.95 14.78
C SER A 187 17.01 15.24 15.90
N VAL A 188 17.13 16.40 16.54
CA VAL A 188 16.13 16.89 17.50
C VAL A 188 14.73 16.95 16.88
N ALA A 189 14.66 17.17 15.56
CA ALA A 189 13.40 17.20 14.81
C ALA A 189 12.70 15.82 14.75
N ALA A 190 13.43 14.70 14.89
CA ALA A 190 12.84 13.36 14.87
C ALA A 190 11.78 13.14 15.97
N THR A 191 11.89 13.87 17.10
CA THR A 191 10.88 13.88 18.17
C THR A 191 9.50 14.37 17.71
N LYS A 192 9.44 15.10 16.59
CA LYS A 192 8.20 15.63 15.99
C LYS A 192 7.54 14.63 15.03
N LEU A 193 8.09 13.43 14.87
CA LEU A 193 7.51 12.42 13.98
C LEU A 193 6.11 12.01 14.46
N ASP A 194 5.09 12.37 13.68
CA ASP A 194 3.74 11.87 13.86
C ASP A 194 3.58 10.54 13.10
N LYS A 195 3.74 9.42 13.85
CA LYS A 195 3.56 8.07 13.29
C LYS A 195 2.14 7.85 12.75
N GLY A 196 1.11 8.50 13.28
CA GLY A 196 -0.26 8.34 12.80
C GLY A 196 -0.46 8.91 11.40
N ARG A 197 0.09 10.11 11.16
CA ARG A 197 0.11 10.75 9.84
C ARG A 197 0.93 9.94 8.84
N LEU A 198 2.13 9.50 9.22
CA LEU A 198 2.96 8.70 8.33
C LEU A 198 2.36 7.31 8.05
N ALA A 199 1.72 6.67 9.03
CA ALA A 199 0.99 5.42 8.82
C ALA A 199 -0.16 5.62 7.81
N THR A 200 -0.85 6.76 7.84
CA THR A 200 -1.90 7.08 6.85
C THR A 200 -1.31 7.24 5.45
N PHE A 201 -0.14 7.86 5.32
CA PHE A 201 0.59 7.92 4.06
C PHE A 201 1.00 6.53 3.56
N ILE A 202 1.58 5.68 4.40
CA ILE A 202 1.92 4.29 4.03
C ILE A 202 0.67 3.52 3.58
N MET A 203 -0.45 3.66 4.30
CA MET A 203 -1.72 3.06 3.90
C MET A 203 -2.23 3.58 2.55
N SER A 204 -1.98 4.85 2.20
CA SER A 204 -2.36 5.39 0.89
C SER A 204 -1.67 4.66 -0.26
N LEU A 205 -0.38 4.32 -0.10
CA LEU A 205 0.42 3.65 -1.12
C LEU A 205 -0.08 2.22 -1.43
N LEU A 206 -0.83 1.61 -0.51
CA LEU A 206 -1.42 0.27 -0.70
C LEU A 206 -2.62 0.25 -1.63
N TRP A 207 -3.37 1.35 -1.75
CA TRP A 207 -4.71 1.35 -2.37
C TRP A 207 -4.88 2.34 -3.52
N ARG A 208 -3.95 3.27 -3.70
CA ARG A 208 -4.11 4.39 -4.65
C ARG A 208 -3.68 4.06 -6.08
N ASN A 209 -3.15 2.86 -6.35
CA ASN A 209 -2.71 2.43 -7.68
C ASN A 209 -3.94 2.17 -8.60
N PRO A 210 -3.88 2.55 -9.89
CA PRO A 210 -4.97 2.34 -10.85
C PRO A 210 -5.59 0.93 -10.84
N ARG A 211 -4.79 -0.12 -10.68
CA ARG A 211 -5.28 -1.51 -10.59
C ARG A 211 -6.25 -1.73 -9.42
N ASP A 212 -5.91 -1.20 -8.24
CA ASP A 212 -6.71 -1.39 -7.04
C ASP A 212 -7.91 -0.44 -7.03
N LEU A 213 -7.76 0.76 -7.58
CA LEU A 213 -8.87 1.68 -7.82
C LEU A 213 -9.91 1.10 -8.77
N ALA A 214 -9.49 0.47 -9.87
CA ALA A 214 -10.41 -0.17 -10.81
C ALA A 214 -11.27 -1.26 -10.14
N ARG A 215 -10.69 -2.01 -9.19
CA ARG A 215 -11.42 -3.01 -8.38
C ARG A 215 -12.40 -2.34 -7.43
N ILE A 216 -11.96 -1.32 -6.69
CA ILE A 216 -12.81 -0.55 -5.77
C ILE A 216 -14.01 0.02 -6.52
N GLU A 217 -13.76 0.60 -7.69
CA GLU A 217 -14.80 1.23 -8.49
C GLU A 217 -15.76 0.19 -9.10
N ALA A 218 -15.26 -0.96 -9.55
CA ALA A 218 -16.10 -2.06 -10.00
C ALA A 218 -17.04 -2.57 -8.89
N ASP A 219 -16.51 -2.76 -7.67
CA ASP A 219 -17.31 -3.17 -6.51
C ASP A 219 -18.33 -2.10 -6.11
N ALA A 220 -17.94 -0.82 -6.16
CA ALA A 220 -18.82 0.30 -5.90
C ALA A 220 -19.99 0.34 -6.88
N LYS A 221 -19.71 0.22 -8.18
CA LYS A 221 -20.73 0.18 -9.24
C LYS A 221 -21.65 -1.04 -9.08
N ALA A 222 -21.11 -2.21 -8.79
CA ALA A 222 -21.91 -3.41 -8.55
C ALA A 222 -22.85 -3.23 -7.34
N HIS A 223 -22.35 -2.62 -6.26
CA HIS A 223 -23.15 -2.32 -5.07
C HIS A 223 -24.26 -1.31 -5.37
N ILE A 224 -23.95 -0.24 -6.11
CA ILE A 224 -24.91 0.79 -6.52
C ILE A 224 -26.02 0.18 -7.38
N THR A 225 -25.63 -0.60 -8.40
CA THR A 225 -26.55 -1.12 -9.42
C THR A 225 -27.40 -2.30 -8.93
N GLY A 226 -26.91 -3.10 -7.98
CA GLY A 226 -27.67 -4.19 -7.35
C GLY A 226 -28.31 -3.83 -6.01
N GLY A 227 -28.06 -2.62 -5.49
CA GLY A 227 -28.35 -2.25 -4.11
C GLY A 227 -29.70 -1.60 -3.85
N VAL A 228 -29.82 -0.98 -2.68
CA VAL A 228 -31.01 -0.22 -2.25
C VAL A 228 -31.24 0.99 -3.16
N LEU A 229 -30.17 1.64 -3.64
CA LEU A 229 -30.26 2.80 -4.53
C LEU A 229 -30.99 2.45 -5.84
N ALA A 230 -30.76 1.27 -6.40
CA ALA A 230 -31.48 0.79 -7.58
C ALA A 230 -32.99 0.60 -7.33
N ARG A 231 -33.39 0.30 -6.08
CA ARG A 231 -34.79 0.07 -5.71
C ARG A 231 -35.55 1.35 -5.39
N ASP A 232 -34.87 2.37 -4.86
CA ASP A 232 -35.46 3.66 -4.49
C ASP A 232 -34.59 4.83 -4.95
N TYR A 233 -34.31 4.89 -6.25
CA TYR A 233 -33.49 5.96 -6.82
C TYR A 233 -34.17 7.32 -6.70
N ALA A 234 -35.48 7.40 -6.98
CA ALA A 234 -36.21 8.67 -6.93
C ALA A 234 -36.20 9.33 -5.54
N GLY A 235 -36.34 8.55 -4.47
CA GLY A 235 -36.24 9.04 -3.09
C GLY A 235 -34.78 9.27 -2.63
N SER A 236 -33.82 8.61 -3.28
CA SER A 236 -32.42 8.63 -2.86
C SER A 236 -31.51 9.52 -3.71
N ARG A 237 -31.92 10.03 -4.86
CA ARG A 237 -31.03 10.84 -5.71
C ARG A 237 -30.72 12.21 -5.11
N SER A 238 -29.53 12.72 -5.39
CA SER A 238 -29.15 14.11 -5.13
C SER A 238 -29.71 15.04 -6.21
N SER A 239 -29.82 16.33 -5.91
CA SER A 239 -30.39 17.32 -6.84
C SER A 239 -29.59 17.53 -8.13
N HIS A 240 -28.32 17.13 -8.14
CA HIS A 240 -27.44 17.20 -9.31
C HIS A 240 -27.37 15.89 -10.11
N GLU A 241 -28.03 14.82 -9.65
CA GLU A 241 -28.06 13.53 -10.35
C GLU A 241 -29.24 13.49 -11.35
N PRO A 242 -29.15 12.68 -12.42
CA PRO A 242 -30.22 12.56 -13.41
C PRO A 242 -31.57 12.18 -12.80
N ASP A 243 -32.66 12.50 -13.51
CA ASP A 243 -34.01 12.20 -13.02
C ASP A 243 -34.32 10.70 -13.04
N THR A 244 -33.66 9.94 -13.94
CA THR A 244 -33.87 8.48 -14.06
C THR A 244 -32.65 7.67 -13.64
N PHE A 245 -32.90 6.46 -13.15
CA PHE A 245 -31.82 5.53 -12.77
C PHE A 245 -31.06 5.00 -13.99
N ASP A 246 -31.71 4.91 -15.16
CA ASP A 246 -31.03 4.47 -16.39
C ASP A 246 -30.03 5.52 -16.89
N GLU A 247 -30.38 6.81 -16.84
CA GLU A 247 -29.43 7.89 -17.12
C GLU A 247 -28.28 7.90 -16.10
N PHE A 248 -28.59 7.73 -14.81
CA PHE A 248 -27.57 7.62 -13.76
C PHE A 248 -26.59 6.47 -14.02
N LYS A 249 -27.07 5.27 -14.37
CA LYS A 249 -26.23 4.13 -14.74
C LYS A 249 -25.31 4.45 -15.92
N ALA A 250 -25.82 5.13 -16.95
CA ALA A 250 -25.01 5.52 -18.10
C ALA A 250 -23.86 6.47 -17.72
N LEU A 251 -24.03 7.27 -16.66
CA LEU A 251 -22.97 8.14 -16.14
C LEU A 251 -21.92 7.40 -15.29
N LEU A 252 -22.23 6.21 -14.76
CA LEU A 252 -21.26 5.42 -13.98
C LEU A 252 -20.04 5.04 -14.82
N ASP A 253 -20.18 4.92 -16.14
CA ASP A 253 -19.08 4.54 -17.04
C ASP A 253 -18.10 5.67 -17.37
N GLN A 254 -18.32 6.87 -16.81
CA GLN A 254 -17.35 7.96 -16.94
C GLN A 254 -16.04 7.65 -16.20
N PRO A 255 -14.88 8.10 -16.72
CA PRO A 255 -13.59 7.95 -16.04
C PRO A 255 -13.58 8.61 -14.66
N GLY A 256 -12.92 7.97 -13.69
CA GLY A 256 -12.81 8.45 -12.32
C GLY A 256 -13.47 7.50 -11.33
N LEU A 257 -13.89 8.04 -10.19
CA LEU A 257 -14.55 7.30 -9.12
C LEU A 257 -15.99 7.75 -8.95
N THR A 258 -16.87 6.82 -8.67
CA THR A 258 -18.16 7.15 -8.05
C THR A 258 -17.92 7.77 -6.67
N GLU A 259 -18.89 8.55 -6.17
CA GLU A 259 -18.80 9.06 -4.80
C GLU A 259 -18.65 7.91 -3.79
N PHE A 260 -19.37 6.81 -4.00
CA PHE A 260 -19.26 5.62 -3.16
C PHE A 260 -17.89 4.95 -3.29
N GLY A 261 -17.32 4.83 -4.49
CA GLY A 261 -15.95 4.34 -4.71
C GLY A 261 -14.91 5.19 -3.99
N ALA A 262 -15.03 6.52 -4.06
CA ALA A 262 -14.17 7.45 -3.33
C ALA A 262 -14.29 7.27 -1.80
N GLN A 263 -15.50 7.02 -1.28
CA GLN A 263 -15.72 6.72 0.15
C GLN A 263 -15.10 5.39 0.57
N ILE A 264 -15.25 4.32 -0.24
CA ILE A 264 -14.60 3.03 0.01
C ILE A 264 -13.08 3.21 0.07
N LEU A 265 -12.49 3.89 -0.92
CA LEU A 265 -11.06 4.18 -0.95
C LEU A 265 -10.59 4.93 0.31
N ARG A 266 -11.30 5.99 0.70
CA ARG A 266 -11.01 6.72 1.95
C ARG A 266 -11.07 5.80 3.16
N SER A 267 -12.05 4.90 3.23
CA SER A 267 -12.18 3.95 4.34
C SER A 267 -11.00 2.98 4.45
N TYR A 268 -10.41 2.56 3.33
CA TYR A 268 -9.22 1.72 3.32
C TYR A 268 -7.98 2.47 3.78
N VAL A 269 -7.77 3.68 3.25
CA VAL A 269 -6.63 4.53 3.64
C VAL A 269 -6.73 4.94 5.12
N GLN A 270 -7.94 5.22 5.59
CA GLN A 270 -8.23 5.65 6.96
C GLN A 270 -8.69 4.48 7.86
N ASN A 271 -8.34 3.24 7.53
CA ASN A 271 -8.69 2.08 8.36
C ASN A 271 -7.93 2.13 9.71
N ALA A 272 -8.65 2.47 10.80
CA ALA A 272 -8.02 2.66 12.11
C ALA A 272 -7.36 1.38 12.67
N PRO A 273 -8.01 0.20 12.67
CA PRO A 273 -7.39 -1.02 13.20
C PRO A 273 -6.08 -1.39 12.50
N ILE A 274 -6.01 -1.26 11.17
CA ILE A 274 -4.78 -1.56 10.43
C ILE A 274 -3.70 -0.50 10.71
N ARG A 275 -4.06 0.79 10.77
CA ARG A 275 -3.11 1.85 11.10
C ARG A 275 -2.56 1.70 12.52
N GLU A 276 -3.41 1.46 13.51
CA GLU A 276 -3.00 1.24 14.90
C GLU A 276 -2.04 0.05 14.99
N LYS A 277 -2.34 -1.02 14.24
CA LYS A 277 -1.42 -2.15 14.16
C LYS A 277 -0.08 -1.74 13.55
N LEU A 278 -0.06 -1.01 12.45
CA LEU A 278 1.17 -0.53 11.82
C LEU A 278 1.98 0.39 12.76
N ILE A 279 1.31 1.30 13.47
CA ILE A 279 1.94 2.21 14.45
C ILE A 279 2.59 1.43 15.61
N SER A 280 1.98 0.30 16.01
CA SER A 280 2.50 -0.57 17.07
C SER A 280 3.78 -1.33 16.69
N MET A 281 4.13 -1.38 15.41
CA MET A 281 5.32 -2.09 14.93
C MET A 281 6.60 -1.30 15.25
N THR A 282 7.72 -2.01 15.33
CA THR A 282 9.04 -1.39 15.37
C THR A 282 9.35 -0.80 14.00
N TRP A 283 9.71 0.49 13.96
CA TRP A 283 9.95 1.25 12.73
C TRP A 283 11.41 1.64 12.66
N GLU A 284 12.07 1.33 11.56
CA GLU A 284 13.47 1.66 11.34
C GLU A 284 13.70 2.06 9.88
N VAL A 285 14.74 2.88 9.65
CA VAL A 285 15.31 3.07 8.32
C VAL A 285 16.58 2.23 8.26
N VAL A 286 16.64 1.34 7.28
CA VAL A 286 17.77 0.46 7.06
C VAL A 286 18.54 0.97 5.85
N THR A 287 19.79 1.36 6.09
CA THR A 287 20.71 1.78 5.04
C THR A 287 21.54 0.59 4.57
N VAL A 288 21.62 0.42 3.25
CA VAL A 288 22.40 -0.61 2.60
C VAL A 288 23.56 0.03 1.87
N ALA A 289 24.77 -0.24 2.36
CA ALA A 289 26.01 0.21 1.72
C ALA A 289 26.64 -0.93 0.92
N ASN A 290 27.32 -0.59 -0.18
CA ASN A 290 28.08 -1.54 -1.01
C ASN A 290 27.24 -2.68 -1.62
N ALA A 291 25.98 -2.43 -1.97
CA ALA A 291 25.13 -3.36 -2.69
C ALA A 291 24.61 -2.75 -3.99
N GLU A 292 23.96 -3.59 -4.80
CA GLU A 292 23.20 -3.11 -5.97
C GLU A 292 22.16 -2.06 -5.55
N PRO A 293 21.90 -1.03 -6.39
CA PRO A 293 20.91 -0.02 -6.06
C PRO A 293 19.52 -0.63 -5.84
N ILE A 294 18.79 -0.13 -4.84
CA ILE A 294 17.42 -0.55 -4.59
C ILE A 294 16.50 0.03 -5.67
N LEU A 295 15.62 -0.81 -6.22
CA LEU A 295 14.56 -0.42 -7.13
C LEU A 295 13.25 -0.16 -6.35
N THR A 296 12.40 0.72 -6.89
CA THR A 296 10.98 0.81 -6.48
C THR A 296 10.05 0.64 -7.68
N SER A 297 8.74 0.63 -7.45
CA SER A 297 7.72 0.53 -8.49
C SER A 297 6.53 1.43 -8.18
N ASP A 298 5.54 1.41 -9.05
CA ASP A 298 4.21 1.97 -8.78
C ASP A 298 3.35 1.15 -7.80
N VAL A 299 3.90 0.06 -7.25
CA VAL A 299 3.34 -0.70 -6.13
C VAL A 299 4.46 -0.85 -5.09
N PRO A 300 4.84 0.25 -4.41
CA PRO A 300 6.11 0.33 -3.70
C PRO A 300 6.13 -0.43 -2.36
N ILE A 301 4.98 -0.84 -1.84
CA ILE A 301 4.90 -1.51 -0.54
C ILE A 301 5.16 -3.01 -0.69
N ILE A 302 6.21 -3.47 -0.02
CA ILE A 302 6.56 -4.88 0.09
C ILE A 302 6.03 -5.39 1.43
N ARG A 303 5.40 -6.56 1.45
CA ARG A 303 4.88 -7.18 2.67
C ARG A 303 5.32 -8.62 2.75
N TYR A 304 5.66 -9.04 3.95
CA TYR A 304 5.81 -10.44 4.30
C TYR A 304 4.89 -10.78 5.46
N SER A 305 4.18 -11.89 5.32
CA SER A 305 3.16 -12.33 6.27
C SER A 305 2.05 -11.27 6.47
N GLY A 306 1.05 -11.58 7.29
CA GLY A 306 0.05 -10.59 7.69
C GLY A 306 0.61 -9.61 8.71
N LEU A 307 0.19 -8.34 8.71
CA LEU A 307 0.65 -7.34 9.70
C LEU A 307 0.34 -7.75 11.15
N LYS A 308 -0.66 -8.61 11.37
CA LYS A 308 -1.00 -9.16 12.69
C LYS A 308 -0.16 -10.38 13.07
N ASN A 309 0.49 -11.03 12.12
CA ASN A 309 1.28 -12.22 12.37
C ASN A 309 2.54 -11.84 13.16
N PRO A 310 3.02 -12.70 14.08
CA PRO A 310 4.23 -12.40 14.85
C PRO A 310 5.46 -12.08 13.97
N ASP A 311 5.57 -12.72 12.81
CA ASP A 311 6.59 -12.45 11.78
C ASP A 311 6.11 -11.46 10.71
N GLY A 312 5.19 -10.55 11.04
CA GLY A 312 4.69 -9.53 10.12
C GLY A 312 5.75 -8.47 9.82
N LEU A 313 5.99 -8.22 8.53
CA LEU A 313 6.93 -7.23 8.03
C LEU A 313 6.31 -6.44 6.88
N LEU A 314 6.47 -5.12 6.92
CA LEU A 314 6.18 -4.20 5.83
C LEU A 314 7.45 -3.42 5.52
N MET A 315 7.77 -3.28 4.24
CA MET A 315 8.92 -2.52 3.77
C MET A 315 8.48 -1.54 2.70
N LEU A 316 9.12 -0.38 2.69
CA LEU A 316 8.96 0.64 1.68
C LEU A 316 10.38 1.04 1.26
N PRO A 317 10.82 0.71 0.03
CA PRO A 317 12.03 1.31 -0.53
C PRO A 317 11.92 2.83 -0.39
N LEU A 318 13.00 3.53 -0.04
CA LEU A 318 12.99 5.00 0.09
C LEU A 318 13.95 5.68 -0.89
N SER A 319 15.06 5.03 -1.21
CA SER A 319 16.09 5.50 -2.14
C SER A 319 16.89 4.30 -2.65
N PRO A 320 17.87 4.49 -3.56
CA PRO A 320 18.81 3.46 -3.98
C PRO A 320 19.56 2.75 -2.86
N THR A 321 19.61 3.30 -1.65
CA THR A 321 20.39 2.76 -0.54
C THR A 321 19.60 2.63 0.76
N GLU A 322 18.30 2.90 0.77
CA GLU A 322 17.51 2.91 2.01
C GLU A 322 16.15 2.23 1.86
N PHE A 323 15.76 1.50 2.91
CA PHE A 323 14.40 1.04 3.14
C PHE A 323 13.85 1.62 4.43
N PHE A 324 12.57 1.96 4.44
CA PHE A 324 11.78 1.95 5.66
C PHE A 324 11.30 0.53 5.92
N VAL A 325 11.45 0.06 7.15
CA VAL A 325 10.94 -1.24 7.59
C VAL A 325 10.06 -1.06 8.82
N ALA A 326 8.93 -1.76 8.83
CA ALA A 326 8.04 -1.90 9.96
C ALA A 326 7.84 -3.39 10.25
N TYR A 327 8.26 -3.88 11.41
CA TYR A 327 8.13 -5.29 11.77
C TYR A 327 7.60 -5.48 13.20
N ASN A 328 6.97 -6.62 13.42
CA ASN A 328 6.54 -7.02 14.76
C ASN A 328 7.75 -7.52 15.56
N ASN A 329 7.95 -6.97 16.75
CA ASN A 329 9.01 -7.40 17.69
C ASN A 329 8.40 -7.69 19.06
N ASN A 330 7.61 -8.75 19.13
CA ASN A 330 6.85 -9.13 20.33
C ASN A 330 7.37 -10.41 21.01
N GLY A 331 8.47 -11.00 20.50
CA GLY A 331 9.05 -12.23 21.03
C GLY A 331 8.25 -13.51 20.72
N PHE A 332 7.10 -13.41 20.03
CA PHE A 332 6.29 -14.55 19.60
C PHE A 332 6.59 -15.00 18.16
N GLY A 333 7.40 -14.22 17.43
CA GLY A 333 7.86 -14.55 16.08
C GLY A 333 8.87 -15.70 16.11
N GLU A 334 8.87 -16.50 15.04
CA GLU A 334 9.91 -17.49 14.83
C GLU A 334 11.18 -16.87 14.22
N ILE A 335 11.04 -15.67 13.63
CA ILE A 335 12.10 -14.95 12.95
C ILE A 335 12.41 -13.67 13.73
N ASP A 336 13.66 -13.53 14.16
CA ASP A 336 14.17 -12.22 14.55
C ASP A 336 14.36 -11.38 13.28
N MET A 337 13.36 -10.56 12.96
CA MET A 337 13.34 -9.77 11.73
C MET A 337 14.52 -8.81 11.63
N ARG A 338 14.94 -8.19 12.74
CA ARG A 338 16.05 -7.24 12.74
C ARG A 338 17.35 -7.93 12.37
N LEU A 339 17.65 -9.05 13.04
CA LEU A 339 18.83 -9.87 12.74
C LEU A 339 18.76 -10.49 11.35
N SER A 340 17.58 -10.89 10.89
CA SER A 340 17.38 -11.44 9.56
C SER A 340 17.71 -10.42 8.48
N ILE A 341 17.21 -9.19 8.60
CA ILE A 341 17.51 -8.10 7.67
C ILE A 341 19.02 -7.82 7.66
N ASP A 342 19.66 -7.67 8.83
CA ASP A 342 21.11 -7.39 8.92
C ASP A 342 21.97 -8.46 8.24
N ARG A 343 21.66 -9.74 8.44
CA ARG A 343 22.42 -10.84 7.83
C ARG A 343 22.25 -10.87 6.33
N ASN A 344 21.01 -10.81 5.84
CA ASN A 344 20.72 -10.94 4.42
C ASN A 344 21.20 -9.71 3.62
N ILE A 345 21.36 -8.55 4.25
CA ILE A 345 22.00 -7.38 3.63
C ILE A 345 23.48 -7.66 3.32
N ARG A 346 24.21 -8.24 4.28
CA ARG A 346 25.66 -8.52 4.12
C ARG A 346 25.93 -9.49 2.97
N ASP A 347 25.02 -10.44 2.76
CA ASP A 347 25.16 -11.46 1.72
C ASP A 347 24.55 -11.02 0.37
N GLY A 348 24.01 -9.80 0.26
CA GLY A 348 23.38 -9.25 -0.96
C GLY A 348 22.02 -9.86 -1.32
N VAL A 349 21.68 -11.03 -0.76
CA VAL A 349 20.42 -11.76 -0.97
C VAL A 349 19.20 -10.91 -0.66
N PHE A 350 19.28 -10.04 0.36
CA PHE A 350 18.18 -9.15 0.72
C PHE A 350 17.79 -8.22 -0.44
N ILE A 351 18.77 -7.51 -0.99
CA ILE A 351 18.55 -6.55 -2.07
C ILE A 351 18.03 -7.25 -3.33
N GLU A 352 18.64 -8.40 -3.69
CA GLU A 352 18.20 -9.15 -4.87
C GLU A 352 16.73 -9.58 -4.75
N ALA A 353 16.33 -10.13 -3.60
CA ALA A 353 14.95 -10.54 -3.38
C ALA A 353 13.99 -9.34 -3.41
N MET A 354 14.37 -8.20 -2.84
CA MET A 354 13.55 -6.98 -2.84
C MET A 354 13.40 -6.41 -4.25
N ASN A 355 14.49 -6.28 -5.00
CA ASN A 355 14.44 -5.79 -6.38
C ASN A 355 13.61 -6.73 -7.26
N ARG A 356 13.77 -8.04 -7.10
CA ARG A 356 12.94 -9.03 -7.79
C ARG A 356 11.46 -8.87 -7.45
N TYR A 357 11.10 -8.76 -6.17
CA TYR A 357 9.73 -8.53 -5.73
C TYR A 357 9.15 -7.25 -6.35
N THR A 358 9.90 -6.15 -6.29
CA THR A 358 9.54 -4.84 -6.85
C THR A 358 9.23 -4.95 -8.33
N ILE A 359 10.09 -5.62 -9.10
CA ILE A 359 9.88 -5.84 -10.53
C ILE A 359 8.62 -6.68 -10.72
N GLN A 360 8.47 -7.82 -10.03
CA GLN A 360 7.36 -8.74 -10.26
C GLN A 360 5.99 -8.17 -9.85
N ASN A 361 5.92 -7.32 -8.83
CA ASN A 361 4.65 -6.79 -8.30
C ASN A 361 4.24 -5.45 -8.89
N ARG A 362 5.06 -4.83 -9.75
CA ARG A 362 4.75 -3.59 -10.46
C ARG A 362 3.39 -3.68 -11.16
N HIS A 363 2.71 -2.55 -11.27
CA HIS A 363 1.55 -2.41 -12.15
C HIS A 363 2.00 -2.09 -13.57
N LYS A 364 2.78 -1.02 -13.75
CA LYS A 364 3.23 -0.53 -15.06
C LYS A 364 4.70 -0.13 -15.05
N TYR A 365 5.18 0.45 -13.96
CA TYR A 365 6.49 1.08 -13.89
C TYR A 365 7.38 0.49 -12.80
N VAL A 366 8.66 0.29 -13.14
CA VAL A 366 9.75 0.16 -12.16
C VAL A 366 10.61 1.42 -12.25
N TYR A 367 11.18 1.84 -11.13
CA TYR A 367 11.99 3.04 -11.01
C TYR A 367 13.38 2.70 -10.46
N GLY A 368 14.39 3.28 -11.08
CA GLY A 368 15.77 3.29 -10.59
C GLY A 368 16.36 4.71 -10.63
N ASN A 369 17.60 4.84 -10.15
CA ASN A 369 18.36 6.09 -10.19
C ASN A 369 19.20 6.27 -11.46
N ASP A 370 19.41 5.19 -12.23
CA ASP A 370 20.12 5.18 -13.50
C ASP A 370 19.71 3.95 -14.34
N VAL A 371 20.41 3.74 -15.46
CA VAL A 371 20.16 2.64 -16.43
C VAL A 371 20.95 1.35 -16.12
N SER A 372 21.82 1.33 -15.10
CA SER A 372 22.75 0.23 -14.83
C SER A 372 22.05 -1.13 -14.66
N GLN A 373 20.85 -1.13 -14.09
CA GLN A 373 20.06 -2.33 -13.83
C GLN A 373 19.17 -2.79 -15.00
N PHE A 374 19.29 -2.21 -16.19
CA PHE A 374 18.44 -2.57 -17.33
C PHE A 374 18.39 -4.07 -17.62
N ASN A 375 19.55 -4.73 -17.67
CA ASN A 375 19.61 -6.17 -17.95
C ASN A 375 18.99 -7.02 -16.83
N TYR A 376 19.13 -6.59 -15.58
CA TYR A 376 18.51 -7.26 -14.43
C TYR A 376 16.98 -7.11 -14.48
N VAL A 377 16.51 -5.88 -14.70
CA VAL A 377 15.08 -5.59 -14.86
C VAL A 377 14.50 -6.40 -16.02
N ALA A 378 15.16 -6.40 -17.19
CA ALA A 378 14.73 -7.17 -18.36
C ALA A 378 14.59 -8.67 -18.07
N ARG A 379 15.55 -9.26 -17.36
CA ARG A 379 15.53 -10.69 -17.00
C ARG A 379 14.34 -11.06 -16.12
N HIS A 380 13.93 -10.16 -15.23
CA HIS A 380 12.85 -10.40 -14.26
C HIS A 380 11.51 -9.77 -14.68
N TRP A 381 11.46 -9.09 -15.82
CA TRP A 381 10.25 -8.50 -16.38
C TRP A 381 9.35 -9.59 -16.96
N VAL A 382 8.64 -10.30 -16.08
CA VAL A 382 7.58 -11.23 -16.51
C VAL A 382 6.50 -10.39 -17.17
N VAL A 383 6.25 -10.64 -18.46
CA VAL A 383 5.09 -10.10 -19.16
C VAL A 383 3.92 -10.97 -18.71
N SER A 384 3.11 -10.48 -17.78
CA SER A 384 1.81 -11.11 -17.54
C SER A 384 0.96 -10.88 -18.78
N GLU A 385 0.48 -11.94 -19.41
CA GLU A 385 -0.61 -11.83 -20.38
C GLU A 385 -1.78 -11.12 -19.67
N ALA A 386 -2.14 -9.95 -20.18
CA ALA A 386 -3.15 -9.07 -19.61
C ALA A 386 -4.56 -9.58 -19.93
#